data_AF-A0AAU9UWR3-F1
#
_entry.id   AF-A0AAU9UWR3-F1
#
_cell.length_a   1.000
_cell.length_b   1.000
_cell.length_c   1.000
_cell.angle_alpha   90.00
_cell.angle_beta   90.00
_cell.angle_gamma   90.00
#
_symmetry.space_group_name_H-M   'P 1'
#
loop_
_entity.id
_entity.type
_entity.pdbx_description
1 polymer ?
#
loop_
_entity_poly.entity_id
_entity_poly.type
_entity_poly.pdbx_seq_one_letter_code
_entity_poly.pdbx_strand_id
1 'polypeptide(L)'
;MLRPCSKSKRHGPSQDRPLAHNATARVFHSNQSLVLQKVTRHSSGRYACSALNAEGETVSNELHFRVKYAPSCRSGGVSVVGAARGESVVIVCEVDADPPAAVFKWKFNNSGETLDVAADRYTSNGSASSLKYTPVADLDYGTLSCAASNEVGSQLTPCVFQMVAAGKPHAPRNCTLWNQTSDSVEVSCVAGFDGGLPQHFLLEVYSGDDNKPR
;
A
#
# COMPACT_ATOMS: atom_id res chain seq x y z
N MET A 1 -6.21 -36.64 36.13
CA MET A 1 -5.33 -35.48 35.87
C MET A 1 -5.95 -34.65 34.76
N LEU A 2 -6.16 -33.35 34.95
CA LEU A 2 -6.60 -32.45 33.87
C LEU A 2 -5.43 -32.27 32.88
N ARG A 3 -5.68 -32.56 31.61
CA ARG A 3 -4.72 -32.25 30.54
C ARG A 3 -4.62 -30.73 30.37
N PRO A 4 -3.42 -30.16 30.12
CA PRO A 4 -3.29 -28.76 29.75
C PRO A 4 -4.10 -28.47 28.48
N CYS A 5 -4.80 -27.33 28.44
CA CYS A 5 -5.55 -26.97 27.25
C CYS A 5 -4.60 -26.67 26.07
N SER A 6 -5.04 -27.02 24.86
CA SER A 6 -4.36 -26.80 23.59
C SER A 6 -4.63 -25.38 23.10
N LYS A 7 -3.58 -24.57 22.92
CA LYS A 7 -3.72 -23.17 22.50
C LYS A 7 -3.72 -23.10 20.98
N SER A 8 -4.68 -22.43 20.38
CA SER A 8 -4.77 -22.24 18.93
C SER A 8 -4.87 -20.77 18.57
N LYS A 9 -4.50 -20.46 17.32
CA LYS A 9 -4.82 -19.20 16.66
C LYS A 9 -5.77 -19.50 15.50
N ARG A 10 -6.92 -18.84 15.45
CA ARG A 10 -7.85 -18.95 14.32
C ARG A 10 -7.37 -18.18 13.10
N HIS A 11 -7.47 -18.83 11.94
CA HIS A 11 -7.36 -18.23 10.63
C HIS A 11 -8.71 -18.39 9.90
N GLY A 12 -9.57 -17.37 10.00
CA GLY A 12 -10.91 -17.41 9.41
C GLY A 12 -11.93 -18.26 10.21
N PRO A 13 -13.11 -18.55 9.62
CA PRO A 13 -14.24 -19.16 10.32
C PRO A 13 -14.07 -20.65 10.65
N SER A 14 -13.16 -21.40 9.99
CA SER A 14 -13.07 -22.86 10.11
C SER A 14 -11.66 -23.45 10.27
N GLN A 15 -10.60 -22.64 10.41
CA GLN A 15 -9.24 -23.14 10.60
C GLN A 15 -8.65 -22.69 11.93
N ASP A 16 -8.58 -23.61 12.88
CA ASP A 16 -7.84 -23.44 14.13
C ASP A 16 -6.43 -24.00 13.95
N ARG A 17 -5.40 -23.15 14.00
CA ARG A 17 -4.00 -23.58 13.93
C ARG A 17 -3.46 -23.78 15.33
N PRO A 18 -3.14 -25.01 15.77
CA PRO A 18 -2.54 -25.24 17.08
C PRO A 18 -1.17 -24.54 17.16
N LEU A 19 -0.92 -23.91 18.29
CA LEU A 19 0.35 -23.29 18.62
C LEU A 19 1.10 -24.30 19.48
N ALA A 20 2.15 -24.90 18.94
CA ALA A 20 3.05 -25.75 19.71
C ALA A 20 4.13 -24.90 20.39
N HIS A 21 4.68 -25.39 21.50
CA HIS A 21 5.89 -24.82 22.07
C HIS A 21 7.01 -24.84 21.02
N ASN A 22 7.54 -23.67 20.69
CA ASN A 22 8.60 -23.49 19.71
C ASN A 22 9.47 -22.28 20.11
N ALA A 23 10.62 -22.57 20.74
CA ALA A 23 11.54 -21.54 21.21
C ALA A 23 12.12 -20.70 20.07
N THR A 24 12.39 -21.31 18.91
CA THR A 24 12.90 -20.63 17.71
C THR A 24 11.88 -19.63 17.17
N ALA A 25 10.61 -20.02 17.13
CA ALA A 25 9.49 -19.15 16.77
C ALA A 25 9.03 -18.25 17.93
N ARG A 26 9.70 -18.30 19.09
CA ARG A 26 9.42 -17.52 20.30
C ARG A 26 8.00 -17.72 20.86
N VAL A 27 7.49 -18.94 20.73
CA VAL A 27 6.21 -19.39 21.27
C VAL A 27 6.49 -20.32 22.45
N PHE A 28 6.16 -19.88 23.66
CA PHE A 28 6.43 -20.65 24.88
C PHE A 28 5.13 -21.01 25.58
N HIS A 29 5.02 -22.27 25.97
CA HIS A 29 3.92 -22.79 26.77
C HIS A 29 4.40 -22.94 28.21
N SER A 30 3.71 -22.30 29.15
CA SER A 30 3.98 -22.45 30.57
C SER A 30 2.68 -22.77 31.30
N ASN A 31 2.43 -24.06 31.53
CA ASN A 31 1.20 -24.56 32.14
C ASN A 31 -0.07 -24.06 31.39
N GLN A 32 -0.80 -23.13 32.00
CA GLN A 32 -2.02 -22.52 31.47
C GLN A 32 -1.75 -21.28 30.60
N SER A 33 -0.50 -20.81 30.53
CA SER A 33 -0.10 -19.59 29.83
C SER A 33 0.53 -19.87 28.45
N LEU A 34 0.22 -19.00 27.50
CA LEU A 34 0.90 -18.87 26.22
C LEU A 34 1.68 -17.56 26.21
N VAL A 35 2.98 -17.64 25.94
CA VAL A 35 3.86 -16.47 25.86
C VAL A 35 4.38 -16.35 24.43
N LEU A 36 4.09 -15.22 23.78
CA LEU A 36 4.61 -14.86 22.47
C LEU A 36 5.62 -13.73 22.66
N GLN A 37 6.88 -13.94 22.29
CA GLN A 37 7.90 -12.89 22.36
C GLN A 37 8.23 -12.34 20.97
N LYS A 38 8.61 -11.06 20.91
CA LYS A 38 8.89 -10.33 19.64
C LYS A 38 7.74 -10.47 18.64
N VAL A 39 6.53 -10.21 19.12
CA VAL A 39 5.32 -10.25 18.28
C VAL A 39 5.44 -9.29 17.11
N THR A 40 4.84 -9.68 15.99
CA THR A 40 4.75 -8.85 14.77
C THR A 40 3.29 -8.54 14.48
N ARG A 41 3.01 -7.70 13.48
CA ARG A 41 1.62 -7.44 13.02
C ARG A 41 0.86 -8.73 12.73
N HIS A 42 1.54 -9.73 12.17
CA HIS A 42 1.00 -11.06 11.88
C HIS A 42 0.70 -11.91 13.13
N SER A 43 1.18 -11.52 14.31
CA SER A 43 0.80 -12.16 15.56
C SER A 43 -0.62 -11.78 15.99
N SER A 44 -1.16 -10.64 15.54
CA SER A 44 -2.56 -10.26 15.80
C SER A 44 -3.54 -11.32 15.32
N GLY A 45 -4.63 -11.52 16.06
CA GLY A 45 -5.68 -12.45 15.69
C GLY A 45 -6.48 -12.96 16.88
N ARG A 46 -7.31 -13.97 16.62
CA ARG A 46 -8.15 -14.60 17.65
C ARG A 46 -7.49 -15.87 18.15
N TYR A 47 -7.38 -15.97 19.46
CA TYR A 47 -6.78 -17.09 20.16
C TYR A 47 -7.83 -17.76 21.03
N ALA A 48 -7.78 -19.08 21.11
CA ALA A 48 -8.65 -19.86 21.97
C ALA A 48 -7.86 -21.02 22.59
N CYS A 49 -8.42 -21.63 23.62
CA CYS A 49 -7.91 -22.87 24.16
C CYS A 49 -8.95 -23.97 24.05
N SER A 50 -8.55 -25.15 23.56
CA SER A 50 -9.38 -26.33 23.55
C SER A 50 -8.95 -27.35 24.62
N ALA A 51 -9.92 -27.93 25.30
CA ALA A 51 -9.72 -28.96 26.32
C ALA A 51 -10.48 -30.22 25.91
N LEU A 52 -9.76 -31.33 25.81
CA LEU A 52 -10.27 -32.63 25.38
C LEU A 52 -10.08 -33.67 26.51
N ASN A 53 -11.17 -34.35 26.86
CA ASN A 53 -11.16 -35.53 27.73
C ASN A 53 -11.93 -36.69 27.07
N ALA A 54 -12.16 -37.78 27.81
CA ALA A 54 -12.88 -38.95 27.29
C ALA A 54 -14.35 -38.67 26.91
N GLU A 55 -14.95 -37.62 27.49
CA GLU A 55 -16.34 -37.24 27.26
C GLU A 55 -16.50 -36.27 26.08
N GLY A 56 -15.42 -35.64 25.61
CA GLY A 56 -15.43 -34.75 24.46
C GLY A 56 -14.46 -33.57 24.52
N GLU A 57 -14.57 -32.69 23.53
CA GLU A 57 -13.80 -31.45 23.39
C GLU A 57 -14.66 -30.22 23.72
N THR A 58 -14.08 -29.26 24.44
CA THR A 58 -14.66 -27.94 24.68
C THR A 58 -13.66 -26.86 24.30
N VAL A 59 -14.15 -25.72 23.85
CA VAL A 59 -13.33 -24.57 23.44
C VAL A 59 -13.68 -23.36 24.29
N SER A 60 -12.67 -22.62 24.74
CA SER A 60 -12.86 -21.36 25.49
C SER A 60 -13.52 -20.28 24.63
N ASN A 61 -13.92 -19.18 25.26
CA ASN A 61 -14.21 -17.95 24.53
C ASN A 61 -12.97 -17.46 23.76
N GLU A 62 -13.20 -16.70 22.68
CA GLU A 62 -12.14 -16.15 21.85
C GLU A 62 -11.50 -14.92 22.51
N LEU A 63 -10.17 -14.91 22.60
CA LEU A 63 -9.38 -13.75 23.00
C LEU A 63 -8.84 -13.04 21.75
N HIS A 64 -9.14 -11.75 21.63
CA HIS A 64 -8.64 -10.91 20.54
C HIS A 64 -7.29 -10.31 20.93
N PHE A 65 -6.20 -10.86 20.37
CA PHE A 65 -4.87 -10.32 20.55
C PHE A 65 -4.58 -9.29 19.45
N ARG A 66 -4.45 -8.02 19.82
CA ARG A 66 -4.18 -6.90 18.90
C ARG A 66 -2.77 -6.35 19.14
N VAL A 67 -1.93 -6.42 18.12
CA VAL A 67 -0.60 -5.81 18.12
C VAL A 67 -0.71 -4.42 17.49
N LYS A 68 -0.52 -3.38 18.31
CA LYS A 68 -0.43 -1.99 17.87
C LYS A 68 0.95 -1.69 17.26
N TYR A 69 1.01 -0.82 16.27
CA TYR A 69 2.25 -0.44 15.57
C TYR A 69 2.17 0.99 15.02
N ALA A 70 3.34 1.63 14.88
CA ALA A 70 3.46 2.94 14.25
C ALA A 70 3.13 2.87 12.74
N PRO A 71 2.60 3.96 12.13
CA PRO A 71 2.21 3.97 10.73
C PRO A 71 3.36 3.61 9.78
N SER A 72 3.05 2.95 8.69
CA SER A 72 3.97 2.68 7.57
C SER A 72 3.29 2.99 6.25
N CYS A 73 4.07 3.44 5.25
CA CYS A 73 3.53 3.74 3.94
C CYS A 73 2.89 2.49 3.31
N ARG A 74 1.70 2.64 2.74
CA ARG A 74 1.04 1.54 2.03
C ARG A 74 1.67 1.31 0.65
N SER A 75 2.08 2.38 -0.03
CA SER A 75 2.89 2.27 -1.23
C SER A 75 4.31 1.83 -0.83
N GLY A 76 4.81 0.78 -1.46
CA GLY A 76 6.12 0.21 -1.17
C GLY A 76 7.31 0.99 -1.74
N GLY A 77 7.09 2.19 -2.27
CA GLY A 77 8.11 2.97 -2.98
C GLY A 77 7.67 4.37 -3.39
N VAL A 78 8.50 5.01 -4.22
CA VAL A 78 8.28 6.37 -4.73
C VAL A 78 7.18 6.35 -5.79
N SER A 79 6.19 7.22 -5.65
CA SER A 79 5.12 7.41 -6.64
C SER A 79 5.40 8.64 -7.50
N VAL A 80 5.29 8.52 -8.82
CA VAL A 80 5.41 9.68 -9.73
C VAL A 80 4.03 10.26 -9.95
N VAL A 81 3.92 11.58 -9.82
CA VAL A 81 2.69 12.33 -10.09
C VAL A 81 3.08 13.41 -11.10
N GLY A 82 2.37 13.50 -12.22
CA GLY A 82 2.51 14.56 -13.20
C GLY A 82 1.43 15.61 -13.02
N ALA A 83 1.80 16.88 -13.21
CA ALA A 83 0.86 17.99 -13.28
C ALA A 83 1.38 19.04 -14.27
N ALA A 84 0.49 19.61 -15.08
CA ALA A 84 0.84 20.78 -15.86
C ALA A 84 0.95 22.02 -14.96
N ARG A 85 1.66 23.05 -15.43
CA ARG A 85 1.75 24.32 -14.71
C ARG A 85 0.36 24.94 -14.55
N GLY A 86 -0.02 25.26 -13.32
CA GLY A 86 -1.34 25.77 -12.95
C GLY A 86 -2.41 24.69 -12.78
N GLU A 87 -2.13 23.43 -13.10
CA GLU A 87 -3.05 22.32 -12.91
C GLU A 87 -3.05 21.86 -11.45
N SER A 88 -4.25 21.65 -10.88
CA SER A 88 -4.36 21.16 -9.51
C SER A 88 -4.56 19.65 -9.49
N VAL A 89 -3.67 18.95 -8.80
CA VAL A 89 -3.74 17.49 -8.58
C VAL A 89 -3.98 17.16 -7.11
N VAL A 90 -4.56 15.98 -6.85
CA VAL A 90 -4.77 15.47 -5.49
C VAL A 90 -3.84 14.29 -5.26
N ILE A 91 -2.99 14.42 -4.25
CA ILE A 91 -2.01 13.39 -3.87
C ILE A 91 -2.51 12.74 -2.59
N VAL A 92 -2.72 11.42 -2.64
CA VAL A 92 -3.24 10.64 -1.51
C VAL A 92 -2.10 9.84 -0.90
N CYS A 93 -1.79 10.14 0.37
CA CYS A 93 -0.85 9.42 1.20
C CYS A 93 -1.61 8.39 2.04
N GLU A 94 -1.53 7.12 1.64
CA GLU A 94 -2.14 6.02 2.39
C GLU A 94 -1.12 5.35 3.31
N VAL A 95 -1.53 5.11 4.56
CA VAL A 95 -0.72 4.44 5.57
C VAL A 95 -1.42 3.21 6.12
N ASP A 96 -0.63 2.20 6.48
CA ASP A 96 -1.04 1.08 7.30
C ASP A 96 -0.66 1.37 8.76
N ALA A 97 -1.64 1.42 9.65
CA ALA A 97 -1.48 1.87 11.03
C ALA A 97 -2.50 1.22 11.97
N ASP A 98 -2.05 0.83 13.16
CA ASP A 98 -2.94 0.39 14.23
C ASP A 98 -2.48 0.90 15.61
N PRO A 99 -3.22 1.79 16.29
CA PRO A 99 -4.47 2.45 15.86
C PRO A 99 -4.28 3.38 14.66
N PRO A 100 -5.37 3.90 14.07
CA PRO A 100 -5.30 4.90 12.99
C PRO A 100 -4.39 6.08 13.34
N ALA A 101 -3.75 6.66 12.33
CA ALA A 101 -2.88 7.81 12.53
C ALA A 101 -3.68 9.02 13.04
N ALA A 102 -3.12 9.72 14.03
CA ALA A 102 -3.72 10.91 14.61
C ALA A 102 -3.19 12.19 13.94
N VAL A 103 -1.97 12.15 13.40
CA VAL A 103 -1.30 13.31 12.80
C VAL A 103 -0.67 12.91 11.47
N PHE A 104 -0.82 13.79 10.47
CA PHE A 104 -0.10 13.75 9.22
C PHE A 104 0.71 15.03 9.05
N LYS A 105 1.88 14.94 8.44
CA LYS A 105 2.73 16.07 8.07
C LYS A 105 3.23 15.90 6.65
N TRP A 106 3.13 16.98 5.88
CA TRP A 106 3.60 17.03 4.51
C TRP A 106 4.79 17.98 4.39
N LYS A 107 5.79 17.57 3.62
CA LYS A 107 6.95 18.40 3.28
C LYS A 107 7.15 18.40 1.78
N PHE A 108 7.49 19.56 1.24
CA PHE A 108 7.99 19.72 -0.12
C PHE A 108 9.51 19.93 -0.09
N ASN A 109 10.21 19.36 -1.05
CA ASN A 109 11.66 19.50 -1.19
C ASN A 109 12.05 19.61 -2.67
N ASN A 110 12.80 20.63 -3.04
CA ASN A 110 13.39 20.80 -4.35
C ASN A 110 14.91 21.06 -4.22
N SER A 111 15.57 21.48 -5.29
CA SER A 111 17.03 21.77 -5.25
C SER A 111 17.41 23.00 -4.41
N GLY A 112 16.46 23.89 -4.11
CA GLY A 112 16.69 25.15 -3.42
C GLY A 112 16.23 25.18 -1.96
N GLU A 113 15.21 24.41 -1.60
CA GLU A 113 14.59 24.48 -0.29
C GLU A 113 13.82 23.21 0.12
N THR A 114 13.63 23.07 1.43
CA THR A 114 12.66 22.13 2.03
C THR A 114 11.66 22.93 2.85
N LEU A 115 10.38 22.79 2.54
CA LEU A 115 9.27 23.53 3.14
C LEU A 115 8.26 22.58 3.78
N ASP A 116 7.78 22.94 4.98
CA ASP A 116 6.61 22.30 5.59
C ASP A 116 5.33 22.80 4.90
N VAL A 117 4.48 21.86 4.45
CA VAL A 117 3.19 22.21 3.85
C VAL A 117 2.21 22.55 4.97
N ALA A 118 1.54 23.69 4.85
CA ALA A 118 0.57 24.17 5.84
C ALA A 118 -0.60 23.18 6.03
N ALA A 119 -1.04 23.01 7.28
CA ALA A 119 -2.02 22.00 7.68
C ALA A 119 -3.43 22.21 7.10
N ASP A 120 -3.74 23.43 6.64
CA ASP A 120 -4.99 23.78 5.96
C ASP A 120 -5.03 23.33 4.48
N ARG A 121 -3.88 22.93 3.91
CA ARG A 121 -3.78 22.48 2.52
C ARG A 121 -4.08 20.99 2.32
N TYR A 122 -4.19 20.21 3.40
CA TYR A 122 -4.48 18.78 3.33
C TYR A 122 -5.52 18.37 4.36
N THR A 123 -6.25 17.31 4.04
CA THR A 123 -7.18 16.67 4.95
C THR A 123 -6.67 15.27 5.31
N SER A 124 -7.16 14.70 6.40
CA SER A 124 -6.82 13.34 6.80
C SER A 124 -7.98 12.64 7.50
N ASN A 125 -8.03 11.31 7.41
CA ASN A 125 -9.07 10.46 8.02
C ASN A 125 -8.48 9.32 8.87
N GLY A 126 -7.19 9.40 9.19
CA GLY A 126 -6.46 8.44 10.01
C GLY A 126 -5.84 7.26 9.25
N SER A 127 -6.42 6.83 8.14
CA SER A 127 -5.78 5.85 7.23
C SER A 127 -5.10 6.51 6.03
N ALA A 128 -5.54 7.72 5.67
CA ALA A 128 -4.98 8.48 4.57
C ALA A 128 -4.98 9.99 4.83
N SER A 129 -4.12 10.70 4.11
CA SER A 129 -4.14 12.16 3.98
C SER A 129 -4.13 12.57 2.51
N SER A 130 -4.95 13.55 2.16
CA SER A 130 -5.11 14.05 0.80
C SER A 130 -4.63 15.49 0.71
N LEU A 131 -3.59 15.72 -0.09
CA LEU A 131 -3.02 17.05 -0.36
C LEU A 131 -3.45 17.52 -1.75
N LYS A 132 -4.07 18.71 -1.83
CA LYS A 132 -4.31 19.39 -3.11
C LYS A 132 -3.11 20.27 -3.47
N TYR A 133 -2.40 19.89 -4.51
CA TYR A 133 -1.16 20.55 -4.93
C TYR A 133 -1.31 21.15 -6.33
N THR A 134 -0.73 22.34 -6.53
CA THR A 134 -0.84 23.10 -7.79
C THR A 134 0.53 23.74 -8.05
N PRO A 135 1.35 23.20 -8.96
CA PRO A 135 2.63 23.81 -9.30
C PRO A 135 2.40 25.06 -10.15
N VAL A 136 2.92 26.22 -9.72
CA VAL A 136 2.75 27.52 -10.40
C VAL A 136 4.04 28.02 -11.04
N ALA A 137 5.20 27.50 -10.63
CA ALA A 137 6.52 27.78 -11.17
C ALA A 137 7.35 26.49 -11.33
N ASP A 138 8.45 26.56 -12.07
CA ASP A 138 9.31 25.39 -12.31
C ASP A 138 9.96 24.85 -11.03
N LEU A 139 10.13 25.71 -10.01
CA LEU A 139 10.63 25.32 -8.70
C LEU A 139 9.59 24.57 -7.84
N ASP A 140 8.31 24.54 -8.26
CA ASP A 140 7.28 23.75 -7.58
C ASP A 140 7.27 22.27 -8.01
N TYR A 141 8.13 21.89 -8.96
CA TYR A 141 8.40 20.49 -9.26
C TYR A 141 9.53 19.98 -8.37
N GLY A 142 9.33 18.81 -7.78
CA GLY A 142 10.22 18.29 -6.74
C GLY A 142 9.63 17.11 -5.99
N THR A 143 10.11 16.89 -4.78
CA THR A 143 9.70 15.77 -3.94
C THR A 143 8.71 16.22 -2.87
N LEU A 144 7.53 15.61 -2.85
CA LEU A 144 6.60 15.68 -1.73
C LEU A 144 6.77 14.46 -0.85
N SER A 145 6.80 14.66 0.46
CA SER A 145 6.86 13.57 1.44
C SER A 145 5.78 13.72 2.50
N CYS A 146 5.18 12.60 2.88
CA CYS A 146 4.13 12.52 3.87
C CYS A 146 4.56 11.57 4.99
N ALA A 147 4.49 12.04 6.23
CA ALA A 147 4.75 11.25 7.42
C ALA A 147 3.53 11.25 8.35
N ALA A 148 3.15 10.07 8.84
CA ALA A 148 2.06 9.90 9.79
C ALA A 148 2.55 9.45 11.17
N SER A 149 1.79 9.75 12.21
CA SER A 149 2.04 9.25 13.57
C SER A 149 0.76 8.88 14.31
N ASN A 150 0.86 7.89 15.21
CA ASN A 150 -0.17 7.49 16.16
C ASN A 150 0.41 7.40 17.58
N GLU A 151 -0.38 6.93 18.54
CA GLU A 151 0.05 6.78 19.95
C GLU A 151 1.23 5.82 20.14
N VAL A 152 1.49 4.93 19.19
CA VAL A 152 2.60 3.98 19.25
C VAL A 152 3.91 4.64 18.80
N GLY A 153 3.84 5.54 17.82
CA GLY A 153 5.00 6.27 17.34
C GLY A 153 4.80 6.91 15.98
N SER A 154 5.90 7.44 15.45
CA SER A 154 5.95 8.06 14.13
C SER A 154 6.47 7.10 13.07
N GLN A 155 6.02 7.29 11.84
CA GLN A 155 6.48 6.56 10.68
C GLN A 155 7.99 6.75 10.48
N LEU A 156 8.73 5.65 10.34
CA LEU A 156 10.19 5.66 10.14
C LEU A 156 10.61 6.11 8.73
N THR A 157 9.87 5.68 7.72
CA THR A 157 10.12 6.00 6.31
C THR A 157 8.88 6.66 5.73
N PRO A 158 8.92 7.96 5.37
CA PRO A 158 7.77 8.66 4.86
C PRO A 158 7.34 8.11 3.50
N CYS A 159 6.07 8.33 3.14
CA CYS A 159 5.60 8.15 1.78
C CYS A 159 6.20 9.24 0.89
N VAL A 160 6.73 8.88 -0.28
CA VAL A 160 7.44 9.81 -1.17
C VAL A 160 6.77 9.88 -2.54
N PHE A 161 6.55 11.11 -3.00
CA PHE A 161 5.94 11.43 -4.28
C PHE A 161 6.87 12.36 -5.07
N GLN A 162 7.13 12.03 -6.33
CA GLN A 162 7.87 12.89 -7.25
C GLN A 162 6.88 13.67 -8.12
N MET A 163 6.83 14.98 -7.92
CA MET A 163 6.03 15.91 -8.69
C MET A 163 6.82 16.32 -9.93
N VAL A 164 6.37 15.86 -11.10
CA VAL A 164 7.02 16.14 -12.40
C VAL A 164 6.11 17.01 -13.27
N ALA A 165 6.72 17.81 -14.13
CA ALA A 165 5.99 18.56 -15.14
C ALA A 165 5.33 17.59 -16.11
N ALA A 166 4.00 17.67 -16.23
CA ALA A 166 3.27 16.82 -17.16
C ALA A 166 3.72 17.12 -18.60
N GLY A 167 4.06 16.07 -19.33
CA GLY A 167 4.51 16.14 -20.71
C GLY A 167 3.62 15.32 -21.65
N LYS A 168 3.85 15.47 -22.95
CA LYS A 168 3.25 14.54 -23.93
C LYS A 168 3.88 13.16 -23.72
N PRO A 169 3.08 12.07 -23.77
CA PRO A 169 3.63 10.72 -23.79
C PRO A 169 4.65 10.54 -24.91
N HIS A 170 5.71 9.80 -24.64
CA HIS A 170 6.67 9.40 -25.67
C HIS A 170 6.03 8.36 -26.61
N ALA A 171 6.47 8.36 -27.87
CA ALA A 171 5.99 7.40 -28.85
C ALA A 171 6.20 5.94 -28.38
N PRO A 172 5.24 5.03 -28.63
CA PRO A 172 5.45 3.60 -28.40
C PRO A 172 6.67 3.08 -29.16
N ARG A 173 7.37 2.11 -28.58
CA ARG A 173 8.59 1.52 -29.15
C ARG A 173 8.43 0.03 -29.37
N ASN A 174 9.28 -0.54 -30.24
CA ASN A 174 9.31 -1.98 -30.54
C ASN A 174 7.94 -2.54 -30.94
N CYS A 175 7.20 -1.81 -31.79
CA CYS A 175 5.94 -2.27 -32.31
C CYS A 175 6.15 -3.43 -33.28
N THR A 176 5.42 -4.52 -33.08
CA THR A 176 5.49 -5.75 -33.86
C THR A 176 4.09 -6.20 -34.24
N LEU A 177 3.97 -6.72 -35.46
CA LEU A 177 2.73 -7.30 -35.97
C LEU A 177 2.77 -8.81 -35.76
N TRP A 178 1.72 -9.35 -35.16
CA TRP A 178 1.53 -10.76 -34.88
C TRP A 178 0.21 -11.25 -35.48
N ASN A 179 0.10 -12.57 -35.68
CA ASN A 179 -1.14 -13.23 -36.07
C ASN A 179 -1.83 -12.60 -37.30
N GLN A 180 -1.04 -12.30 -38.34
CA GLN A 180 -1.54 -11.68 -39.57
C GLN A 180 -2.38 -12.69 -40.36
N THR A 181 -3.66 -12.35 -40.55
CA THR A 181 -4.63 -13.10 -41.36
C THR A 181 -5.28 -12.16 -42.38
N SER A 182 -6.24 -12.67 -43.16
CA SER A 182 -6.97 -11.85 -44.13
C SER A 182 -7.89 -10.79 -43.49
N ASP A 183 -8.27 -10.97 -42.23
CA ASP A 183 -9.30 -10.17 -41.54
C ASP A 183 -8.85 -9.65 -40.17
N SER A 184 -7.77 -10.18 -39.60
CA SER A 184 -7.25 -9.75 -38.30
C SER A 184 -5.73 -9.60 -38.29
N VAL A 185 -5.28 -8.67 -37.46
CA VAL A 185 -3.88 -8.45 -37.12
C VAL A 185 -3.78 -8.05 -35.66
N GLU A 186 -2.76 -8.54 -34.98
CA GLU A 186 -2.45 -8.16 -33.61
C GLU A 186 -1.24 -7.24 -33.60
N VAL A 187 -1.33 -6.13 -32.88
CA VAL A 187 -0.24 -5.14 -32.73
C VAL A 187 0.23 -5.14 -31.29
N SER A 188 1.51 -5.45 -31.08
CA SER A 188 2.14 -5.41 -29.77
C SER A 188 3.24 -4.37 -29.75
N CYS A 189 3.15 -3.40 -28.85
CA CYS A 189 4.11 -2.31 -28.66
C CYS A 189 4.50 -2.19 -27.18
N VAL A 190 5.69 -1.67 -26.92
CA VAL A 190 6.10 -1.28 -25.57
C VAL A 190 5.77 0.20 -25.37
N ALA A 191 5.04 0.50 -24.30
CA ALA A 191 4.71 1.86 -23.90
C ALA A 191 5.97 2.74 -23.73
N GLY A 192 5.89 3.99 -24.19
CA GLY A 192 6.85 5.04 -23.87
C GLY A 192 6.66 5.57 -22.44
N PHE A 193 7.51 6.53 -22.05
CA PHE A 193 7.26 7.32 -20.85
C PHE A 193 5.94 8.09 -21.00
N ASP A 194 5.08 8.01 -20.01
CA ASP A 194 3.70 8.52 -20.06
C ASP A 194 3.59 10.04 -19.87
N GLY A 195 4.71 10.72 -19.64
CA GLY A 195 4.73 12.15 -19.35
C GLY A 195 4.27 12.48 -17.93
N GLY A 196 4.16 11.50 -17.04
CA GLY A 196 3.71 11.67 -15.65
C GLY A 196 2.20 11.57 -15.44
N LEU A 197 1.42 11.28 -16.48
CA LEU A 197 -0.04 11.14 -16.41
C LEU A 197 -0.48 9.78 -16.98
N PRO A 198 -1.63 9.21 -16.55
CA PRO A 198 -2.18 8.01 -17.19
C PRO A 198 -2.35 8.21 -18.70
N GLN A 199 -1.77 7.33 -19.50
CA GLN A 199 -1.81 7.41 -20.97
C GLN A 199 -2.79 6.40 -21.57
N HIS A 200 -3.35 6.77 -22.72
CA HIS A 200 -4.16 5.89 -23.57
C HIS A 200 -3.51 5.79 -24.95
N PHE A 201 -3.68 4.66 -25.62
CA PHE A 201 -3.11 4.40 -26.94
C PHE A 201 -4.21 4.33 -27.99
N LEU A 202 -3.97 4.97 -29.14
CA LEU A 202 -4.82 4.92 -30.32
C LEU A 202 -4.07 4.15 -31.42
N LEU A 203 -4.73 3.16 -32.01
CA LEU A 203 -4.24 2.44 -33.18
C LEU A 203 -5.08 2.87 -34.39
N GLU A 204 -4.43 3.36 -35.43
CA GLU A 204 -5.07 3.74 -36.69
C GLU A 204 -4.56 2.84 -37.81
N VAL A 205 -5.48 2.33 -38.64
CA VAL A 205 -5.16 1.48 -39.79
C VAL A 205 -5.53 2.22 -41.07
N TYR A 206 -4.57 2.40 -41.95
CA TYR A 206 -4.75 3.05 -43.25
C TYR A 206 -4.75 2.00 -44.36
N SER A 207 -5.76 2.04 -45.23
CA SER A 207 -5.75 1.26 -46.47
C SER A 207 -4.89 1.98 -47.50
N GLY A 208 -4.09 1.25 -48.27
CA GLY A 208 -3.15 1.84 -49.24
C GLY A 208 -3.78 2.76 -50.31
N ASP A 209 -5.10 2.69 -50.49
CA ASP A 209 -5.85 3.47 -51.50
C ASP A 209 -6.56 4.73 -50.96
N ASP A 210 -6.64 4.94 -49.64
CA ASP A 210 -7.31 6.10 -49.07
C ASP A 210 -6.53 6.65 -47.88
N ASN A 211 -6.16 7.94 -47.94
CA ASN A 211 -5.49 8.65 -46.86
C ASN A 211 -6.45 8.96 -45.68
N LYS A 212 -7.40 8.06 -45.41
CA LYS A 212 -8.45 8.16 -44.39
C LYS A 212 -8.45 6.90 -43.52
N PRO A 213 -8.44 7.05 -42.18
CA PRO A 213 -8.44 5.89 -41.28
C PRO A 213 -9.78 5.15 -41.37
N ARG A 214 -9.74 3.81 -41.28
CA ARG A 214 -10.90 2.91 -41.27
C ARG A 214 -11.32 2.54 -39.86
#